data_AF-A0A8X8XJV4-F1
#
_entry.id   AF-A0A8X8XJV4-F1
#
_cell.length_a   1.000
_cell.length_b   1.000
_cell.length_c   1.000
_cell.angle_alpha   90.00
_cell.angle_beta   90.00
_cell.angle_gamma   90.00
#
_symmetry.space_group_name_H-M   'P 1'
#
loop_
_entity.id
_entity.type
_entity.pdbx_description
1 polymer ?
#
loop_
_entity_poly.entity_id
_entity_poly.type
_entity_poly.pdbx_seq_one_letter_code
_entity_poly.pdbx_strand_id
1 'polypeptide(L)'
;MSQSHSVPKILINGPYGAPTQDYKKYEIVVLIGLGIGATPMISVVKDIATNIKAMEDEENAIEEGSRGGTSPLLPTPMAKRKKGSGSDKHDQFKTKKAYFYWVTKEQGTFDWFKGVMNEVVEMDHNRVIEMHNYCTNVYEEGNARSLLISKLQSIILAKSGIDFVAGTKVKSHFGRPNWDTVFQTISNNHPGSKVGVFYCGAPATMRDLKKATKISHPNPAKFVLHKENF
;
A
#
# COMPACT_ATOMS: atom_id res chain seq x y z
N MET A 1 47.12 0.81 -17.75
CA MET A 1 46.08 1.19 -18.74
C MET A 1 44.75 0.69 -18.21
N SER A 2 43.89 1.56 -17.66
CA SER A 2 42.55 1.18 -17.24
C SER A 2 41.62 1.17 -18.46
N GLN A 3 41.01 0.02 -18.74
CA GLN A 3 39.96 -0.06 -19.77
C GLN A 3 38.71 0.61 -19.22
N SER A 4 38.25 1.66 -19.88
CA SER A 4 36.95 2.29 -19.61
C SER A 4 35.85 1.40 -20.19
N HIS A 5 35.19 0.61 -19.35
CA HIS A 5 33.99 -0.10 -19.76
C HIS A 5 32.85 0.92 -19.95
N SER A 6 32.46 1.17 -21.20
CA SER A 6 31.28 1.98 -21.50
C SER A 6 30.02 1.22 -21.11
N VAL A 7 29.21 1.78 -20.23
CA VAL A 7 27.91 1.19 -19.88
C VAL A 7 26.96 1.16 -21.09
N PRO A 8 26.13 0.12 -21.23
CA PRO A 8 25.19 0.02 -22.35
C PRO A 8 24.12 1.11 -22.28
N LYS A 9 23.69 1.58 -23.46
CA LYS A 9 22.59 2.56 -23.58
C LYS A 9 21.24 1.85 -23.43
N ILE A 10 20.42 2.30 -22.48
CA ILE A 10 19.07 1.80 -22.26
C ILE A 10 18.08 2.70 -22.99
N LEU A 11 17.19 2.11 -23.80
CA LEU A 11 16.09 2.80 -24.46
C LEU A 11 14.79 2.42 -23.75
N ILE A 12 14.07 3.43 -23.26
CA ILE A 12 12.81 3.25 -22.54
C ILE A 12 11.69 3.61 -23.50
N ASN A 13 10.82 2.64 -23.82
CA ASN A 13 9.54 2.95 -24.46
C ASN A 13 8.50 3.19 -23.36
N GLY A 14 7.69 4.24 -23.54
CA GLY A 14 6.93 4.93 -22.51
C GLY A 14 5.96 4.07 -21.68
N PRO A 15 5.37 4.67 -20.64
CA PRO A 15 4.51 3.93 -19.71
C PRO A 15 3.23 3.47 -20.43
N TYR A 16 3.01 2.16 -20.46
CA TYR A 16 1.71 1.61 -20.78
C TYR A 16 0.82 1.79 -19.55
N GLY A 17 -0.15 2.69 -19.63
CA GLY A 17 -1.00 3.06 -18.50
C GLY A 17 -1.65 1.84 -17.87
N ALA A 18 -1.46 1.68 -16.56
CA ALA A 18 -2.05 0.60 -15.79
C ALA A 18 -3.42 1.02 -15.23
N PRO A 19 -4.46 0.18 -15.28
CA PRO A 19 -5.75 0.48 -14.65
C PRO A 19 -5.62 0.83 -13.16
N THR A 20 -4.57 0.33 -12.50
CA THR A 20 -4.30 0.66 -11.09
C THR A 20 -4.11 2.15 -10.83
N GLN A 21 -3.79 2.99 -11.83
CA GLN A 21 -3.71 4.45 -11.66
C GLN A 21 -5.02 5.08 -11.15
N ASP A 22 -6.15 4.39 -11.34
CA ASP A 22 -7.45 4.83 -10.84
C ASP A 22 -7.56 4.79 -9.31
N TYR A 23 -6.59 4.22 -8.60
CA TYR A 23 -6.59 4.18 -7.13
C TYR A 23 -6.70 5.59 -6.53
N LYS A 24 -6.12 6.62 -7.18
CA LYS A 24 -6.13 8.02 -6.73
C LYS A 24 -7.55 8.59 -6.60
N LYS A 25 -8.53 7.99 -7.29
CA LYS A 25 -9.95 8.38 -7.28
C LYS A 25 -10.69 7.91 -6.02
N TYR A 26 -10.08 7.04 -5.20
CA TYR A 26 -10.72 6.43 -4.04
C TYR A 26 -10.07 6.90 -2.74
N GLU A 27 -10.90 7.20 -1.74
CA GLU A 27 -10.43 7.49 -0.38
C GLU A 27 -9.96 6.23 0.34
N ILE A 28 -10.63 5.10 0.09
CA ILE A 28 -10.26 3.80 0.65
C ILE A 28 -9.92 2.85 -0.49
N VAL A 29 -8.73 2.26 -0.42
CA VAL A 29 -8.20 1.36 -1.44
C VAL A 29 -7.86 0.01 -0.83
N VAL A 30 -8.19 -1.07 -1.54
CA VAL A 30 -7.80 -2.44 -1.22
C VAL A 30 -6.97 -2.97 -2.39
N LEU A 31 -5.70 -3.25 -2.16
CA LEU A 31 -4.73 -3.76 -3.13
C LEU A 31 -4.49 -5.24 -2.84
N ILE A 32 -4.77 -6.13 -3.79
CA ILE A 32 -4.65 -7.57 -3.63
C ILE A 32 -3.71 -8.12 -4.71
N GLY A 33 -2.56 -8.64 -4.29
CA GLY A 33 -1.58 -9.27 -5.17
C GLY A 33 -1.41 -10.75 -4.86
N LEU A 34 -1.57 -11.63 -5.86
CA LEU A 34 -1.23 -13.05 -5.72
C LEU A 34 0.11 -13.37 -6.39
N GLY A 35 1.04 -13.97 -5.62
CA GLY A 35 2.37 -14.35 -6.11
C GLY A 35 3.10 -13.14 -6.70
N ILE A 36 3.55 -13.27 -7.95
CA ILE A 36 4.19 -12.19 -8.71
C ILE A 36 3.28 -10.99 -8.98
N GLY A 37 1.95 -11.17 -8.87
CA GLY A 37 0.97 -10.10 -9.01
C GLY A 37 1.03 -9.04 -7.91
N ALA A 38 1.86 -9.23 -6.88
CA ALA A 38 2.14 -8.18 -5.90
C ALA A 38 2.99 -7.04 -6.48
N THR A 39 3.92 -7.31 -7.41
CA THR A 39 4.83 -6.31 -7.98
C THR A 39 4.16 -5.01 -8.43
N PRO A 40 3.05 -5.03 -9.20
CA PRO A 40 2.36 -3.78 -9.55
C PRO A 40 1.72 -3.08 -8.34
N MET A 41 1.13 -3.84 -7.42
CA MET A 41 0.47 -3.30 -6.22
C MET A 41 1.47 -2.60 -5.30
N ILE A 42 2.69 -3.10 -5.26
CA ILE A 42 3.78 -2.54 -4.48
C ILE A 42 4.16 -1.14 -4.93
N SER A 43 4.23 -0.94 -6.26
CA SER A 43 4.50 0.38 -6.82
C SER A 43 3.44 1.39 -6.36
N VAL A 44 2.20 0.94 -6.24
CA VAL A 44 1.06 1.75 -5.79
C VAL A 44 1.15 2.02 -4.29
N VAL A 45 1.50 1.02 -3.48
CA VAL A 45 1.76 1.20 -2.04
C VAL A 45 2.86 2.24 -1.80
N LYS A 46 3.95 2.18 -2.58
CA LYS A 46 5.05 3.16 -2.48
C LYS A 46 4.62 4.55 -2.94
N ASP A 47 3.83 4.66 -4.00
CA ASP A 47 3.25 5.95 -4.44
C ASP A 47 2.34 6.52 -3.34
N ILE A 48 1.46 5.70 -2.74
CA ILE A 48 0.61 6.10 -1.61
C ILE A 48 1.45 6.63 -0.45
N ALA A 49 2.47 5.89 0.00
CA ALA A 49 3.33 6.31 1.10
C ALA A 49 4.06 7.63 0.83
N THR A 50 4.54 7.81 -0.41
CA THR A 50 5.24 9.03 -0.83
C THR A 50 4.30 10.23 -0.81
N ASN A 51 3.07 10.08 -1.30
CA ASN A 51 2.08 11.16 -1.31
C ASN A 51 1.63 11.53 0.11
N ILE A 52 1.44 10.54 1.00
CA ILE A 52 1.08 10.80 2.41
C ILE A 52 2.17 11.62 3.11
N LYS A 53 3.44 11.21 2.97
CA LYS A 53 4.56 11.92 3.55
C LYS A 53 4.67 13.36 3.03
N ALA A 54 4.46 13.58 1.73
CA ALA A 54 4.47 14.92 1.16
C ALA A 54 3.36 15.81 1.77
N MET A 55 2.16 15.26 1.99
CA MET A 55 1.06 15.99 2.64
C MET A 55 1.37 16.30 4.11
N GLU A 56 1.98 15.37 4.86
CA GLU A 56 2.43 15.58 6.24
C GLU A 56 3.50 16.69 6.33
N ASP A 57 4.49 16.67 5.44
CA ASP A 57 5.56 17.68 5.39
C ASP A 57 5.00 19.08 5.07
N GLU A 58 4.00 19.18 4.18
CA GLU A 58 3.29 20.43 3.87
C GLU A 58 2.50 20.96 5.07
N GLU A 59 1.78 20.10 5.79
CA GLU A 59 1.01 20.47 7.00
C GLU A 59 1.93 20.99 8.11
N ASN A 60 3.04 20.27 8.38
CA ASN A 60 4.03 20.67 9.37
C ASN A 60 4.67 22.04 9.04
N ALA A 61 4.98 22.31 7.77
CA ALA A 61 5.56 23.59 7.34
C ALA A 61 4.60 24.78 7.56
N ILE A 62 3.29 24.56 7.45
CA ILE A 62 2.28 25.59 7.71
C ILE A 62 2.16 25.87 9.20
N GLU A 63 2.18 24.84 10.05
CA GLU A 63 2.12 24.99 11.50
C GLU A 63 3.34 25.73 12.08
N GLU A 64 4.55 25.43 11.58
CA GLU A 64 5.78 26.13 11.98
C GLU A 64 5.79 27.59 11.54
N GLY A 65 5.32 27.89 10.32
CA GLY A 65 5.20 29.25 9.81
C GLY A 65 4.21 30.12 10.61
N SER A 66 3.21 29.51 11.25
CA SER A 66 2.18 30.23 12.01
C SER A 66 2.56 30.54 13.46
N ARG A 67 3.60 29.89 14.02
CA ARG A 67 4.11 30.13 15.38
C ARG A 67 5.21 31.21 15.48
N GLY A 68 5.75 31.69 14.36
CA GLY A 68 6.86 32.66 14.32
C GLY A 68 6.49 34.15 14.33
N GLY A 69 5.24 34.51 14.62
CA GLY A 69 4.73 35.88 14.43
C GLY A 69 4.85 36.84 15.61
N THR A 70 6.07 37.31 15.97
CA THR A 70 6.26 38.61 16.66
C THR A 70 7.48 39.40 16.12
N SER A 71 7.22 40.20 15.07
CA SER A 71 7.79 41.55 14.73
C SER A 71 9.27 41.72 14.27
N PRO A 72 9.69 42.85 13.62
CA PRO A 72 9.51 43.10 12.18
C PRO A 72 10.79 43.62 11.41
N LEU A 73 10.67 43.63 10.06
CA LEU A 73 11.36 44.47 9.05
C LEU A 73 12.84 44.26 8.66
N LEU A 74 13.06 43.84 7.40
CA LEU A 74 13.93 44.51 6.40
C LEU A 74 13.61 44.00 4.97
N PRO A 75 13.56 44.86 3.93
CA PRO A 75 13.29 44.43 2.55
C PRO A 75 14.58 44.11 1.78
N THR A 76 14.70 42.90 1.24
CA THR A 76 15.74 42.50 0.26
C THR A 76 15.08 42.22 -1.09
N PRO A 77 15.75 42.54 -2.22
CA PRO A 77 15.08 42.78 -3.49
C PRO A 77 14.68 41.50 -4.23
N MET A 78 13.59 41.64 -4.96
CA MET A 78 12.93 40.63 -5.79
C MET A 78 13.90 39.91 -6.75
N ALA A 79 14.17 38.63 -6.49
CA ALA A 79 14.51 37.68 -7.54
C ALA A 79 13.22 37.15 -8.15
N LYS A 80 12.89 37.62 -9.36
CA LYS A 80 11.79 37.11 -10.20
C LYS A 80 11.93 35.59 -10.40
N ARG A 81 11.20 34.78 -9.63
CA ARG A 81 10.92 33.39 -10.02
C ARG A 81 9.81 33.42 -11.07
N LYS A 82 10.24 33.04 -12.28
CA LYS A 82 9.46 32.82 -13.48
C LYS A 82 8.26 31.92 -13.14
N LYS A 83 7.04 32.46 -13.21
CA LYS A 83 5.79 31.68 -13.22
C LYS A 83 5.81 30.80 -14.47
N GLY A 84 6.25 29.55 -14.29
CA GLY A 84 6.00 28.48 -15.24
C GLY A 84 4.51 28.15 -15.18
N SER A 85 3.78 28.63 -16.19
CA SER A 85 2.45 28.16 -16.58
C SER A 85 2.53 26.66 -16.89
N GLY A 86 1.73 25.87 -16.18
CA GLY A 86 1.62 24.43 -16.39
C GLY A 86 0.55 23.87 -15.45
N SER A 87 -0.70 24.17 -15.77
CA SER A 87 -1.88 23.61 -15.13
C SER A 87 -2.02 22.12 -15.48
N ASP A 88 -1.22 21.25 -14.89
CA ASP A 88 -1.60 19.85 -14.73
C ASP A 88 -2.03 19.70 -13.27
N LYS A 89 -3.35 19.72 -13.10
CA LYS A 89 -4.00 19.45 -11.82
C LYS A 89 -3.35 18.21 -11.23
N HIS A 90 -2.79 18.32 -10.04
CA HIS A 90 -2.59 17.17 -9.17
C HIS A 90 -3.92 16.42 -9.20
N ASP A 91 -3.98 15.29 -9.90
CA ASP A 91 -5.16 14.44 -9.91
C ASP A 91 -5.33 14.04 -8.44
N GLN A 92 -6.26 14.73 -7.78
CA GLN A 92 -6.19 15.01 -6.35
C GLN A 92 -6.10 13.68 -5.61
N PHE A 93 -4.91 13.34 -5.10
CA PHE A 93 -4.69 12.12 -4.35
C PHE A 93 -5.66 12.11 -3.16
N LYS A 94 -6.66 11.20 -3.17
CA LYS A 94 -7.72 11.16 -2.15
C LYS A 94 -7.52 10.09 -1.11
N THR A 95 -6.56 9.19 -1.31
CA THR A 95 -6.42 7.98 -0.50
C THR A 95 -6.06 8.32 0.94
N LYS A 96 -6.97 8.01 1.87
CA LYS A 96 -6.84 8.18 3.33
C LYS A 96 -6.63 6.86 4.05
N LYS A 97 -6.94 5.74 3.39
CA LYS A 97 -6.70 4.39 3.92
C LYS A 97 -6.40 3.42 2.78
N ALA A 98 -5.34 2.63 2.93
CA ALA A 98 -4.98 1.58 2.01
C ALA A 98 -4.82 0.24 2.75
N TYR A 99 -5.41 -0.82 2.21
CA TYR A 99 -5.23 -2.18 2.68
C TYR A 99 -4.47 -2.96 1.61
N PHE A 100 -3.30 -3.50 1.93
CA PHE A 100 -2.51 -4.31 1.03
C PHE A 100 -2.49 -5.77 1.48
N TYR A 101 -3.01 -6.65 0.64
CA TYR A 101 -3.03 -8.10 0.84
C TYR A 101 -2.12 -8.76 -0.18
N TRP A 102 -0.97 -9.24 0.28
CA TRP A 102 -0.10 -10.07 -0.53
C TRP A 102 -0.29 -11.54 -0.17
N VAL A 103 -0.63 -12.38 -1.15
CA VAL A 103 -0.80 -13.82 -0.95
C VAL A 103 0.22 -14.57 -1.81
N THR A 104 1.10 -15.34 -1.18
CA THR A 104 2.15 -16.10 -1.87
C THR A 104 2.22 -17.54 -1.35
N LYS A 105 2.73 -18.45 -2.19
CA LYS A 105 2.97 -19.84 -1.80
C LYS A 105 4.32 -20.01 -1.10
N GLU A 106 5.33 -19.22 -1.44
CA GLU A 106 6.71 -19.49 -1.05
C GLU A 106 7.24 -18.44 -0.08
N GLN A 107 7.79 -18.87 1.05
CA GLN A 107 8.38 -17.94 2.04
C GLN A 107 9.62 -17.21 1.48
N GLY A 108 10.40 -17.84 0.61
CA GLY A 108 11.57 -17.20 -0.02
C GLY A 108 11.22 -16.03 -0.94
N THR A 109 9.94 -15.85 -1.30
CA THR A 109 9.51 -14.67 -2.04
C THR A 109 9.47 -13.41 -1.19
N PHE A 110 9.49 -13.49 0.15
CA PHE A 110 9.46 -12.30 1.01
C PHE A 110 10.76 -11.49 0.99
N ASP A 111 11.91 -12.11 0.68
CA ASP A 111 13.22 -11.46 0.79
C ASP A 111 13.42 -10.32 -0.22
N TRP A 112 12.98 -10.50 -1.47
CA TRP A 112 13.12 -9.43 -2.48
C TRP A 112 12.22 -8.22 -2.15
N PHE A 113 11.13 -8.44 -1.41
CA PHE A 113 10.14 -7.41 -1.11
C PHE A 113 10.28 -6.77 0.28
N LYS A 114 11.09 -7.38 1.15
CA LYS A 114 11.33 -6.94 2.52
C LYS A 114 11.80 -5.49 2.65
N GLY A 115 12.75 -5.07 1.80
CA GLY A 115 13.29 -3.71 1.85
C GLY A 115 12.22 -2.64 1.62
N VAL A 116 11.38 -2.85 0.60
CA VAL A 116 10.31 -1.91 0.26
C VAL A 116 9.20 -1.91 1.31
N MET A 117 8.82 -3.08 1.86
CA MET A 117 7.85 -3.12 2.96
C MET A 117 8.32 -2.34 4.18
N ASN A 118 9.59 -2.48 4.56
CA ASN A 118 10.14 -1.75 5.69
C ASN A 118 10.19 -0.24 5.42
N GLU A 119 10.59 0.16 4.21
CA GLU A 119 10.59 1.56 3.77
C GLU A 119 9.17 2.16 3.88
N VAL A 120 8.15 1.43 3.40
CA VAL A 120 6.75 1.87 3.48
C VAL A 120 6.29 2.03 4.92
N VAL A 121 6.59 1.07 5.81
CA VAL A 121 6.26 1.19 7.24
C VAL A 121 6.97 2.38 7.89
N GLU A 122 8.18 2.69 7.47
CA GLU A 122 8.94 3.83 7.99
C GLU A 122 8.45 5.18 7.47
N MET A 123 7.86 5.22 6.28
CA MET A 123 7.24 6.44 5.73
C MET A 123 5.83 6.68 6.26
N ASP A 124 5.09 5.63 6.63
CA ASP A 124 3.68 5.71 7.04
C ASP A 124 3.49 5.93 8.55
N HIS A 125 3.78 7.15 9.03
CA HIS A 125 3.64 7.50 10.45
C HIS A 125 2.19 7.42 10.95
N ASN A 126 1.24 7.79 10.08
CA ASN A 126 -0.18 7.85 10.39
C ASN A 126 -0.91 6.52 10.23
N ARG A 127 -0.21 5.43 9.89
CA ARG A 127 -0.77 4.08 9.70
C ARG A 127 -1.91 4.04 8.68
N VAL A 128 -1.76 4.82 7.63
CA VAL A 128 -2.69 4.87 6.48
C VAL A 128 -2.65 3.55 5.71
N ILE A 129 -1.50 2.89 5.65
CA ILE A 129 -1.25 1.67 4.89
C ILE A 129 -1.20 0.47 5.85
N GLU A 130 -2.22 -0.37 5.76
CA GLU A 130 -2.28 -1.63 6.48
C GLU A 130 -1.85 -2.78 5.56
N MET A 131 -0.73 -3.43 5.87
CA MET A 131 -0.18 -4.52 5.07
C MET A 131 -0.40 -5.88 5.74
N HIS A 132 -0.80 -6.87 4.93
CA HIS A 132 -1.03 -8.25 5.35
C HIS A 132 -0.39 -9.22 4.36
N ASN A 133 0.61 -9.96 4.84
CA ASN A 133 1.27 -11.00 4.05
C ASN A 133 0.66 -12.36 4.37
N TYR A 134 0.27 -13.14 3.37
CA TYR A 134 -0.32 -14.47 3.53
C TYR A 134 0.56 -15.51 2.85
N CYS A 135 1.02 -16.51 3.61
CA CYS A 135 1.78 -17.62 3.08
C CYS A 135 0.93 -18.89 3.06
N THR A 136 0.54 -19.35 1.86
CA THR A 136 -0.49 -20.39 1.69
C THR A 136 0.05 -21.81 1.75
N ASN A 137 1.36 -22.02 1.55
CA ASN A 137 1.95 -23.37 1.52
C ASN A 137 2.43 -23.86 2.88
N VAL A 138 2.19 -23.08 3.93
CA VAL A 138 2.85 -23.31 5.21
C VAL A 138 2.13 -24.38 6.03
N TYR A 139 0.78 -24.52 5.98
CA TYR A 139 0.06 -25.65 6.60
C TYR A 139 -1.33 -25.89 6.01
N GLU A 140 -1.88 -27.09 6.19
CA GLU A 140 -3.32 -27.36 6.10
C GLU A 140 -4.08 -26.58 7.19
N GLU A 141 -5.16 -25.90 6.81
CA GLU A 141 -6.02 -25.14 7.73
C GLU A 141 -6.56 -26.05 8.84
N GLY A 142 -6.43 -25.63 10.11
CA GLY A 142 -7.10 -26.27 11.26
C GLY A 142 -6.23 -27.09 12.22
N ASN A 143 -4.93 -27.29 11.98
CA ASN A 143 -4.08 -28.08 12.88
C ASN A 143 -3.47 -27.28 14.05
N ALA A 144 -3.21 -27.95 15.18
CA ALA A 144 -2.66 -27.37 16.40
C ALA A 144 -1.32 -26.62 16.18
N ARG A 145 -0.52 -27.05 15.19
CA ARG A 145 0.73 -26.38 14.78
C ARG A 145 0.47 -24.97 14.24
N SER A 146 -0.56 -24.78 13.42
CA SER A 146 -0.94 -23.48 12.87
C SER A 146 -1.38 -22.53 13.98
N LEU A 147 -2.16 -23.01 14.95
CA LEU A 147 -2.60 -22.21 16.11
C LEU A 147 -1.42 -21.79 17.00
N LEU A 148 -0.51 -22.72 17.30
CA LEU A 148 0.69 -22.45 18.09
C LEU A 148 1.58 -21.41 17.42
N ILE A 149 1.82 -21.56 16.11
CA ILE A 149 2.64 -20.64 15.34
C ILE A 149 1.98 -19.26 15.25
N SER A 150 0.68 -19.16 14.98
CA SER A 150 -0.03 -17.87 14.96
C SER A 150 0.00 -17.16 16.31
N LYS A 151 -0.12 -17.91 17.42
CA LYS A 151 0.02 -17.36 18.77
C LYS A 151 1.45 -16.90 19.04
N LEU A 152 2.46 -17.72 18.73
CA LEU A 152 3.87 -17.37 18.86
C LEU A 152 4.22 -16.13 18.05
N GLN A 153 3.77 -16.08 16.80
CA GLN A 153 3.97 -14.96 15.90
C GLN A 153 3.32 -13.69 16.44
N SER A 154 2.09 -13.77 16.96
CA SER A 154 1.42 -12.61 17.58
C SER A 154 2.18 -12.12 18.80
N ILE A 155 2.76 -13.01 19.60
CA ILE A 155 3.59 -12.67 20.77
C ILE A 155 4.93 -12.05 20.34
N ILE A 156 5.62 -12.63 19.35
CA ILE A 156 6.92 -12.13 18.88
C ILE A 156 6.76 -10.77 18.19
N LEU A 157 5.72 -10.60 17.37
CA LEU A 157 5.40 -9.32 16.75
C LEU A 157 5.09 -8.25 17.80
N ALA A 158 4.31 -8.60 18.84
CA ALA A 158 4.01 -7.69 19.93
C ALA A 158 5.24 -7.31 20.78
N LYS A 159 6.25 -8.19 20.86
CA LYS A 159 7.48 -7.95 21.63
C LYS A 159 8.59 -7.27 20.85
N SER A 160 8.75 -7.59 19.58
CA SER A 160 9.91 -7.16 18.76
C SER A 160 9.55 -6.14 17.67
N GLY A 161 8.26 -5.98 17.35
CA GLY A 161 7.81 -5.18 16.22
C GLY A 161 8.19 -5.74 14.85
N ILE A 162 8.82 -6.93 14.81
CA ILE A 162 9.27 -7.60 13.59
C ILE A 162 8.61 -8.98 13.52
N ASP A 163 8.02 -9.26 12.38
CA ASP A 163 7.47 -10.55 12.02
C ASP A 163 8.61 -11.57 11.83
N PHE A 164 8.63 -12.64 12.62
CA PHE A 164 9.68 -13.67 12.56
C PHE A 164 9.76 -14.40 11.21
N VAL A 165 8.64 -14.46 10.47
CA VAL A 165 8.51 -15.26 9.24
C VAL A 165 9.09 -14.52 8.05
N ALA A 166 8.74 -13.24 7.90
CA ALA A 166 9.22 -12.40 6.80
C ALA A 166 10.40 -11.52 7.21
N GLY A 167 10.72 -11.41 8.51
CA GLY A 167 11.71 -10.47 9.05
C GLY A 167 11.37 -9.01 8.76
N THR A 168 10.09 -8.66 8.65
CA THR A 168 9.59 -7.31 8.30
C THR A 168 8.75 -6.75 9.44
N LYS A 169 8.49 -5.44 9.45
CA LYS A 169 7.51 -4.85 10.39
C LYS A 169 6.04 -5.16 10.04
N VAL A 170 5.81 -5.93 8.97
CA VAL A 170 4.48 -6.29 8.46
C VAL A 170 4.05 -7.64 9.01
N LYS A 171 2.81 -7.72 9.52
CA LYS A 171 2.26 -8.96 10.06
C LYS A 171 2.04 -9.99 8.94
N SER A 172 2.70 -11.14 9.05
CA SER A 172 2.40 -12.29 8.20
C SER A 172 1.22 -13.10 8.76
N HIS A 173 0.55 -13.86 7.91
CA HIS A 173 -0.55 -14.75 8.22
C HIS A 173 -0.28 -16.05 7.48
N PHE A 174 -0.73 -17.17 8.04
CA PHE A 174 -0.59 -18.48 7.42
C PHE A 174 -1.93 -18.96 6.90
N GLY A 175 -1.92 -19.64 5.75
CA GLY A 175 -3.14 -20.05 5.06
C GLY A 175 -3.67 -18.98 4.11
N ARG A 176 -4.95 -19.08 3.74
CA ARG A 176 -5.58 -18.16 2.78
C ARG A 176 -6.36 -17.06 3.53
N PRO A 177 -6.47 -15.85 2.97
CA PRO A 177 -7.38 -14.85 3.49
C PRO A 177 -8.82 -15.36 3.42
N ASN A 178 -9.58 -15.21 4.50
CA ASN A 178 -11.04 -15.33 4.43
C ASN A 178 -11.60 -14.01 3.90
N TRP A 179 -11.87 -13.95 2.59
CA TRP A 179 -12.33 -12.73 1.93
C TRP A 179 -13.66 -12.22 2.47
N ASP A 180 -14.57 -13.09 2.90
CA ASP A 180 -15.85 -12.68 3.50
C ASP A 180 -15.60 -11.89 4.79
N THR A 181 -14.75 -12.41 5.68
CA THR A 181 -14.36 -11.71 6.92
C THR A 181 -13.59 -10.41 6.63
N VAL A 182 -12.68 -10.43 5.66
CA VAL A 182 -11.89 -9.25 5.27
C VAL A 182 -12.80 -8.12 4.79
N PHE A 183 -13.65 -8.38 3.79
CA PHE A 183 -14.54 -7.35 3.26
C PHE A 183 -15.62 -6.93 4.26
N GLN A 184 -16.10 -7.83 5.11
CA GLN A 184 -17.01 -7.47 6.20
C GLN A 184 -16.34 -6.52 7.19
N THR A 185 -15.09 -6.79 7.58
CA THR A 185 -14.34 -5.92 8.50
C THR A 185 -14.09 -4.54 7.89
N ILE A 186 -13.67 -4.49 6.62
CA ILE A 186 -13.46 -3.23 5.91
C ILE A 186 -14.79 -2.46 5.79
N SER A 187 -15.90 -3.14 5.49
CA SER A 187 -17.22 -2.52 5.39
C SER A 187 -17.70 -1.92 6.71
N ASN A 188 -17.45 -2.61 7.83
CA ASN A 188 -17.76 -2.12 9.18
C ASN A 188 -16.91 -0.91 9.57
N ASN A 189 -15.64 -0.89 9.16
CA ASN A 189 -14.73 0.21 9.47
C ASN A 189 -15.00 1.46 8.61
N HIS A 190 -15.58 1.28 7.43
CA HIS A 190 -15.83 2.35 6.44
C HIS A 190 -17.29 2.38 5.97
N PRO A 191 -18.28 2.54 6.88
CA PRO A 191 -19.69 2.42 6.54
C PRO A 191 -20.10 3.48 5.50
N GLY A 192 -20.86 3.06 4.49
CA GLY A 192 -21.35 3.93 3.39
C GLY A 192 -20.29 4.45 2.42
N SER A 193 -19.02 4.11 2.62
CA SER A 193 -17.92 4.61 1.79
C SER A 193 -17.78 3.85 0.47
N LYS A 194 -17.22 4.48 -0.55
CA LYS A 194 -16.86 3.83 -1.81
C LYS A 194 -15.41 3.33 -1.75
N VAL A 195 -15.21 2.03 -1.88
CA VAL A 195 -13.90 1.37 -1.74
C VAL A 195 -13.44 0.86 -3.08
N GLY A 196 -12.24 1.25 -3.51
CA GLY A 196 -11.61 0.74 -4.74
C GLY A 196 -10.83 -0.53 -4.44
N VAL A 197 -11.21 -1.65 -5.06
CA VAL A 197 -10.52 -2.94 -4.88
C VAL A 197 -9.76 -3.28 -6.15
N PHE A 198 -8.43 -3.34 -6.08
CA PHE A 198 -7.56 -3.63 -7.21
C PHE A 198 -6.93 -5.01 -7.01
N TYR A 199 -7.08 -5.88 -7.99
CA TYR A 199 -6.68 -7.27 -7.90
C TYR A 199 -5.79 -7.68 -9.07
N CYS A 200 -4.61 -8.24 -8.76
CA CYS A 200 -3.70 -8.83 -9.73
C CYS A 200 -3.35 -10.27 -9.32
N GLY A 201 -3.82 -11.25 -10.09
CA GLY A 201 -3.58 -12.65 -9.80
C GLY A 201 -4.45 -13.62 -10.60
N ALA A 202 -4.43 -14.90 -10.18
CA ALA A 202 -5.13 -15.99 -10.86
C ALA A 202 -6.65 -15.74 -11.01
N PRO A 203 -7.28 -16.08 -12.15
CA PRO A 203 -8.71 -15.81 -12.37
C PRO A 203 -9.67 -16.49 -11.40
N ALA A 204 -9.27 -17.60 -10.78
CA ALA A 204 -10.13 -18.36 -9.86
C ALA A 204 -10.55 -17.50 -8.65
N THR A 205 -9.58 -16.84 -8.00
CA THR A 205 -9.81 -16.00 -6.81
C THR A 205 -10.66 -14.76 -7.11
N MET A 206 -10.68 -14.29 -8.36
CA MET A 206 -11.56 -13.18 -8.77
C MET A 206 -13.04 -13.49 -8.53
N ARG A 207 -13.46 -14.75 -8.66
CA ARG A 207 -14.85 -15.16 -8.40
C ARG A 207 -15.17 -15.07 -6.90
N ASP A 208 -14.24 -15.50 -6.07
CA ASP A 208 -14.37 -15.45 -4.62
C ASP A 208 -14.44 -14.00 -4.13
N LEU A 209 -13.58 -13.11 -4.66
CA LEU A 209 -13.61 -11.68 -4.37
C LEU A 209 -14.95 -11.04 -4.78
N LYS A 210 -15.44 -11.31 -5.99
CA LYS A 210 -16.74 -10.79 -6.46
C LYS A 210 -17.90 -11.21 -5.55
N LYS A 211 -17.85 -12.42 -5.00
CA LYS A 211 -18.86 -12.89 -4.05
C LYS A 211 -18.71 -12.18 -2.72
N ALA A 212 -17.50 -12.14 -2.16
CA ALA A 212 -17.22 -11.59 -0.85
C ALA A 212 -17.43 -10.06 -0.76
N THR A 213 -17.32 -9.33 -1.88
CA THR A 213 -17.65 -7.89 -1.92
C THR A 213 -19.15 -7.59 -1.74
N LYS A 214 -20.03 -8.60 -1.82
CA LYS A 214 -21.47 -8.43 -1.64
C LYS A 214 -21.82 -8.50 -0.15
N ILE A 215 -21.61 -7.39 0.54
CA ILE A 215 -21.87 -7.28 1.98
C ILE A 215 -23.33 -6.87 2.25
N SER A 216 -23.95 -7.50 3.24
CA SER A 216 -25.33 -7.23 3.67
C SER A 216 -25.38 -6.87 5.15
N HIS A 217 -25.32 -5.57 5.46
CA HIS A 217 -25.59 -4.99 6.79
C HIS A 217 -26.12 -3.56 6.66
N PRO A 218 -26.59 -2.90 7.74
CA PRO A 218 -27.02 -1.50 7.68
C PRO A 218 -25.86 -0.60 7.25
N ASN A 219 -26.02 0.11 6.13
CA ASN A 219 -25.02 1.01 5.52
C ASN A 219 -23.67 0.37 5.13
N PRO A 220 -23.66 -0.60 4.18
CA PRO A 220 -22.44 -1.27 3.76
C PRO A 220 -21.55 -0.37 2.89
N ALA A 221 -20.24 -0.60 2.95
CA ALA A 221 -19.32 -0.02 1.99
C ALA A 221 -19.62 -0.54 0.57
N LYS A 222 -19.44 0.33 -0.42
CA LYS A 222 -19.63 0.02 -1.85
C LYS A 222 -18.28 -0.31 -2.47
N PHE A 223 -18.01 -1.60 -2.64
CA PHE A 223 -16.78 -2.08 -3.26
C PHE A 223 -16.86 -2.02 -4.79
N VAL A 224 -15.85 -1.39 -5.41
CA VAL A 224 -15.68 -1.33 -6.87
C VAL A 224 -14.43 -2.12 -7.23
N LEU A 225 -14.63 -3.25 -7.91
CA LEU A 225 -13.56 -4.20 -8.20
C LEU A 225 -12.95 -3.96 -9.58
N HIS A 226 -11.66 -3.68 -9.60
CA HIS A 226 -10.81 -3.48 -10.77
C HIS A 226 -9.90 -4.70 -10.91
N LYS A 227 -10.01 -5.38 -12.07
CA LYS A 227 -9.12 -6.48 -12.40
C LYS A 227 -7.94 -5.92 -13.18
N GLU A 228 -6.76 -6.12 -12.64
CA GLU A 228 -5.52 -5.79 -13.30
C GLU A 228 -5.04 -6.99 -14.14
N ASN A 229 -4.62 -6.72 -15.37
CA ASN A 229 -3.84 -7.68 -16.17
C ASN A 229 -2.49 -7.02 -16.45
N PHE A 230 -1.52 -7.29 -15.58
CA PHE A 230 -0.12 -6.90 -15.77
C PHE A 230 0.66 -8.01 -16.46
#